data_AF-A0A2V7XXY3-F1
#
_entry.id   AF-A0A2V7XXY3-F1
#
_cell.length_a   1.000
_cell.length_b   1.000
_cell.length_c   1.000
_cell.angle_alpha   90.00
_cell.angle_beta   90.00
_cell.angle_gamma   90.00
#
_symmetry.space_group_name_H-M   'P 1'
#
loop_
_entity.id
_entity.type
_entity.pdbx_description
1 polymer ?
#
loop_
_entity_poly.entity_id
_entity_poly.type
_entity_poly.pdbx_seq_one_letter_code
_entity_poly.pdbx_strand_id
1 'polypeptide(L)'
;MVIAAFIGGVLVGIAGDHFYLFHRRRPPLGGQFVTRRIVDHLDRELHLSSQQKTDVQRVIDQHHARIDAVMNGIQPQVRGELDAANAEIDKILTPQQREQFSKMRMRMRGARRHGPPPPPF
;
A
#
# COMPACT_ATOMS: atom_id res chain seq x y z
N MET A 1 32.17 3.96 -7.33
CA MET A 1 30.82 4.43 -7.69
C MET A 1 29.81 3.31 -7.45
N VAL A 2 29.50 3.01 -6.17
CA VAL A 2 28.51 1.96 -5.80
C VAL A 2 27.39 2.55 -4.91
N ILE A 3 27.52 3.81 -4.50
CA ILE A 3 26.58 4.50 -3.60
C ILE A 3 25.30 4.92 -4.32
N ALA A 4 25.35 5.12 -5.65
CA ALA A 4 24.17 5.49 -6.45
C ALA A 4 23.14 4.35 -6.62
N ALA A 5 23.56 3.09 -6.53
CA ALA A 5 22.65 1.94 -6.63
C ALA A 5 21.85 1.71 -5.33
N PHE A 6 22.36 2.18 -4.18
CA PHE A 6 21.72 1.95 -2.89
C PHE A 6 20.50 2.86 -2.64
N ILE A 7 20.47 4.04 -3.28
CA ILE A 7 19.35 4.98 -3.16
C ILE A 7 18.14 4.52 -3.99
N GLY A 8 18.37 3.84 -5.12
CA GLY A 8 17.30 3.27 -5.95
C GLY A 8 16.52 2.15 -5.24
N GLY A 9 17.21 1.29 -4.49
CA GLY A 9 16.57 0.19 -3.73
C GLY A 9 15.72 0.66 -2.55
N VAL A 10 16.13 1.72 -1.85
CA VAL A 10 15.40 2.26 -0.70
C VAL A 10 14.11 2.99 -1.13
N LEU A 11 14.10 3.63 -2.31
CA LEU A 11 12.90 4.30 -2.83
C LEU A 11 11.83 3.31 -3.31
N VAL A 12 12.22 2.18 -3.91
CA VAL A 12 11.28 1.11 -4.27
C VAL A 12 10.73 0.41 -3.04
N GLY A 13 11.54 0.24 -1.98
CA GLY A 13 11.08 -0.33 -0.70
C GLY A 13 10.05 0.54 0.02
N ILE A 14 10.19 1.86 -0.01
CA ILE A 14 9.25 2.78 0.65
C ILE A 14 7.97 2.98 -0.18
N ALA A 15 8.08 3.09 -1.51
CA ALA A 15 6.91 3.23 -2.38
C ALA A 15 6.09 1.94 -2.48
N GLY A 16 6.75 0.79 -2.57
CA GLY A 16 6.11 -0.53 -2.60
C GLY A 16 5.37 -0.82 -1.30
N ASP A 17 5.99 -0.56 -0.15
CA ASP A 17 5.36 -0.73 1.15
C ASP A 17 4.20 0.25 1.34
N HIS A 18 4.28 1.50 0.86
CA HIS A 18 3.18 2.45 0.95
C HIS A 18 1.98 2.11 0.04
N PHE A 19 2.22 1.53 -1.16
CA PHE A 19 1.16 1.13 -2.09
C PHE A 19 0.49 -0.19 -1.65
N TYR A 20 1.29 -1.18 -1.26
CA TYR A 20 0.86 -2.48 -0.79
C TYR A 20 0.19 -2.44 0.60
N LEU A 21 0.65 -1.55 1.49
CA LEU A 21 0.01 -1.36 2.81
C LEU A 21 -1.23 -0.47 2.76
N PHE A 22 -1.40 0.40 1.75
CA PHE A 22 -2.66 1.12 1.54
C PHE A 22 -3.82 0.16 1.25
N HIS A 23 -3.55 -0.95 0.57
CA HIS A 23 -4.54 -2.01 0.32
C HIS A 23 -4.88 -2.84 1.56
N ARG A 24 -3.97 -2.96 2.54
CA ARG A 24 -4.09 -3.93 3.65
C ARG A 24 -4.90 -3.45 4.86
N ARG A 25 -5.32 -2.19 4.92
CA ARG A 25 -6.06 -1.61 6.08
C ARG A 25 -7.19 -0.67 5.72
N ARG A 26 -7.62 -0.61 4.47
CA ARG A 26 -8.90 0.03 4.18
C ARG A 26 -9.99 -0.97 4.62
N PRO A 27 -10.81 -0.69 5.66
CA PRO A 27 -12.09 -1.39 5.76
C PRO A 27 -12.82 -1.25 4.41
N PRO A 28 -13.82 -2.10 4.07
CA PRO A 28 -14.49 -2.05 2.76
C PRO A 28 -14.99 -0.65 2.36
N LEU A 29 -15.15 0.25 3.33
CA LEU A 29 -15.37 1.68 3.15
C LEU A 29 -14.35 2.37 2.22
N GLY A 30 -13.08 1.98 2.24
CA GLY A 30 -12.00 2.69 1.56
C GLY A 30 -11.84 2.40 0.07
N GLY A 31 -12.26 1.23 -0.40
CA GLY A 31 -12.38 0.92 -1.83
C GLY A 31 -13.55 1.67 -2.44
N GLN A 32 -14.69 1.73 -1.73
CA GLN A 32 -15.85 2.53 -2.15
C GLN A 32 -15.52 4.02 -2.26
N PHE A 33 -14.70 4.57 -1.35
CA PHE A 33 -14.23 5.96 -1.47
C PHE A 33 -13.35 6.20 -2.72
N VAL A 34 -12.54 5.21 -3.12
CA VAL A 34 -11.70 5.32 -4.33
C VAL A 34 -12.55 5.14 -5.58
N THR A 35 -13.41 4.13 -5.62
CA THR A 35 -14.35 3.94 -6.73
C THR A 35 -15.21 5.17 -6.94
N ARG A 36 -15.83 5.69 -5.87
CA ARG A 36 -16.66 6.90 -5.95
C ARG A 36 -15.87 8.09 -6.50
N ARG A 37 -14.61 8.27 -6.08
CA ARG A 37 -13.76 9.36 -6.61
C ARG A 37 -13.47 9.21 -8.10
N ILE A 38 -13.23 7.98 -8.58
CA ILE A 38 -13.02 7.69 -10.00
C ILE A 38 -14.30 7.95 -10.78
N VAL A 39 -15.44 7.44 -10.30
CA VAL A 39 -16.74 7.62 -10.94
C VAL A 39 -17.12 9.10 -11.00
N ASP A 40 -16.93 9.86 -9.92
CA ASP A 40 -17.20 11.30 -9.89
C ASP A 40 -16.24 12.13 -10.76
N HIS A 41 -15.03 11.63 -11.02
CA HIS A 41 -14.13 12.24 -11.97
C HIS A 41 -14.59 12.00 -13.41
N LEU A 42 -14.92 10.74 -13.76
CA LEU A 42 -15.46 10.37 -15.07
C LEU A 42 -16.80 11.07 -15.36
N ASP A 43 -17.66 11.19 -14.35
CA ASP A 43 -18.93 11.91 -14.45
C ASP A 43 -18.73 13.39 -14.78
N ARG A 44 -17.75 14.05 -14.15
CA ARG A 44 -17.42 15.46 -14.43
C ARG A 44 -16.86 15.69 -15.83
N GLU A 45 -16.10 14.73 -16.36
CA GLU A 45 -15.46 14.87 -17.67
C GLU A 45 -16.35 14.41 -18.84
N LEU A 46 -17.18 13.39 -18.61
CA LEU A 46 -17.97 12.74 -19.66
C LEU A 46 -19.47 13.01 -19.54
N HIS A 47 -19.90 13.72 -18.49
CA HIS A 47 -21.31 14.03 -18.20
C HIS A 47 -22.18 12.77 -18.24
N LEU A 48 -21.87 11.81 -17.36
CA LEU A 48 -22.53 10.52 -17.36
C LEU A 48 -24.00 10.65 -16.93
N SER A 49 -24.90 9.95 -17.61
CA SER A 49 -26.27 9.76 -17.11
C SER A 49 -26.28 8.92 -15.84
N SER A 50 -27.36 8.99 -15.05
CA SER A 50 -27.52 8.20 -13.82
C SER A 50 -27.34 6.69 -14.05
N GLN A 51 -27.81 6.19 -15.20
CA GLN A 51 -27.65 4.79 -15.58
C GLN A 51 -26.16 4.46 -15.86
N GLN A 52 -25.49 5.29 -16.66
CA GLN A 52 -24.06 5.11 -16.96
C GLN A 52 -23.20 5.20 -15.70
N LYS A 53 -23.51 6.11 -14.77
CA LYS A 53 -22.81 6.23 -13.48
C LYS A 53 -22.90 4.93 -12.66
N THR A 54 -24.08 4.32 -12.64
CA THR A 54 -24.33 3.03 -11.96
C THR A 54 -23.57 1.89 -12.64
N ASP A 55 -23.55 1.87 -13.97
CA ASP A 55 -22.83 0.86 -14.74
C ASP A 55 -21.30 0.96 -14.56
N VAL A 56 -20.76 2.18 -14.61
CA VAL A 56 -19.32 2.45 -14.40
C VAL A 56 -18.91 2.08 -12.97
N GLN A 57 -19.70 2.45 -11.96
CA GLN A 57 -19.46 2.07 -10.56
C GLN A 57 -19.35 0.55 -10.42
N ARG A 58 -20.30 -0.21 -11.01
CA ARG A 58 -20.29 -1.68 -10.96
C ARG A 58 -19.04 -2.27 -11.60
N VAL A 59 -18.63 -1.76 -12.75
CA VAL A 59 -17.42 -2.24 -13.46
C VAL A 59 -16.19 -2.02 -12.57
N ILE A 60 -16.02 -0.83 -12.02
CA ILE A 60 -14.84 -0.52 -11.19
C ILE A 60 -14.85 -1.38 -9.92
N ASP A 61 -15.99 -1.57 -9.25
CA ASP A 61 -16.09 -2.40 -8.06
C ASP A 61 -15.69 -3.86 -8.34
N GLN A 62 -16.14 -4.43 -9.46
CA GLN A 62 -15.77 -5.78 -9.87
C GLN A 62 -14.26 -5.92 -10.13
N HIS A 63 -13.64 -4.92 -10.73
CA HIS A 63 -12.19 -4.93 -10.97
C HIS A 63 -11.40 -4.70 -9.70
N HIS A 64 -11.85 -3.81 -8.82
CA HIS A 64 -11.24 -3.60 -7.50
C HIS A 64 -11.22 -4.90 -6.69
N ALA A 65 -12.36 -5.59 -6.60
CA ALA A 65 -12.46 -6.86 -5.88
C ALA A 65 -11.51 -7.94 -6.45
N ARG A 66 -11.35 -7.99 -7.78
CA ARG A 66 -10.42 -8.93 -8.42
C ARG A 66 -8.96 -8.58 -8.11
N ILE A 67 -8.60 -7.30 -8.16
CA ILE A 67 -7.25 -6.83 -7.79
C ILE A 67 -6.97 -7.15 -6.33
N ASP A 68 -7.91 -6.87 -5.43
CA ASP A 68 -7.78 -7.20 -4.01
C ASP A 68 -7.52 -8.71 -3.80
N ALA A 69 -8.26 -9.57 -4.50
CA ALA A 69 -8.05 -11.02 -4.42
C ALA A 69 -6.65 -11.44 -4.87
N VAL A 70 -6.16 -10.89 -5.99
CA VAL A 70 -4.80 -11.15 -6.48
C VAL A 70 -3.75 -10.66 -5.48
N MET A 71 -3.90 -9.44 -4.98
CA MET A 71 -2.99 -8.84 -4.01
C MET A 71 -2.94 -9.64 -2.71
N ASN A 72 -4.10 -10.10 -2.21
CA ASN A 72 -4.19 -10.96 -1.04
C ASN A 72 -3.47 -12.31 -1.25
N GLY A 73 -3.51 -12.87 -2.46
CA GLY A 73 -2.83 -14.11 -2.82
C GLY A 73 -1.31 -13.99 -2.82
N ILE A 74 -0.76 -12.88 -3.33
CA ILE A 74 0.69 -12.65 -3.36
C ILE A 74 1.23 -12.07 -2.04
N GLN A 75 0.34 -11.61 -1.17
CA GLN A 75 0.70 -10.96 0.08
C GLN A 75 1.69 -11.77 0.97
N PRO A 76 1.48 -13.07 1.21
CA PRO A 76 2.41 -13.86 2.01
C PRO A 76 3.80 -13.96 1.37
N GLN A 77 3.87 -14.05 0.04
CA GLN A 77 5.14 -14.18 -0.70
C GLN A 77 5.97 -12.90 -0.58
N VAL A 78 5.36 -11.74 -0.85
CA VAL A 78 6.01 -10.44 -0.69
C VAL A 78 6.50 -10.24 0.74
N ARG A 79 5.71 -10.65 1.74
CA ARG A 79 6.14 -10.57 3.14
C ARG A 79 7.35 -11.47 3.42
N GLY A 80 7.35 -12.68 2.88
CA GLY A 80 8.46 -13.62 2.99
C GLY A 80 9.76 -13.03 2.43
N GLU A 81 9.71 -12.47 1.22
CA GLU A 81 10.87 -11.82 0.59
C GLU A 81 11.40 -10.64 1.41
N LEU A 82 10.50 -9.79 1.93
CA LEU A 82 10.88 -8.69 2.81
C LEU A 82 11.53 -9.20 4.11
N ASP A 83 11.00 -10.25 4.72
CA ASP A 83 11.57 -10.84 5.94
C ASP A 83 12.93 -11.50 5.66
N ALA A 84 13.11 -12.14 4.50
CA ALA A 84 14.39 -12.70 4.05
C ALA A 84 15.45 -11.61 3.83
N ALA A 85 15.13 -10.57 3.05
CA ALA A 85 16.02 -9.43 2.82
C ALA A 85 16.42 -8.75 4.14
N ASN A 86 15.47 -8.61 5.08
CA ASN A 86 15.75 -8.09 6.41
C ASN A 86 16.78 -8.95 7.18
N ALA A 87 16.68 -10.28 7.10
CA ALA A 87 17.62 -11.19 7.75
C ALA A 87 19.02 -11.13 7.12
N GLU A 88 19.10 -10.93 5.79
CA GLU A 88 20.37 -10.73 5.10
C GLU A 88 21.04 -9.41 5.50
N ILE A 89 20.27 -8.32 5.53
CA ILE A 89 20.75 -7.01 6.02
C ILE A 89 21.25 -7.14 7.46
N ASP A 90 20.51 -7.82 8.34
CA ASP A 90 20.89 -7.99 9.74
C ASP A 90 22.27 -8.69 9.87
N LYS A 91 22.64 -9.61 8.96
CA LYS A 91 23.98 -10.25 8.96
C LYS A 91 25.13 -9.29 8.65
N ILE A 92 24.88 -8.28 7.80
CA ILE A 92 25.87 -7.30 7.34
C ILE A 92 26.15 -6.23 8.41
N LEU A 93 25.11 -5.87 9.17
CA LEU A 93 25.18 -4.77 10.14
C LEU A 93 26.01 -5.12 11.38
N THR A 94 26.71 -4.11 11.92
CA THR A 94 27.32 -4.20 13.25
C THR A 94 26.25 -4.29 14.34
N PRO A 95 26.58 -4.74 15.56
CA PRO A 95 25.61 -4.84 16.66
C PRO A 95 24.87 -3.51 16.93
N GLN A 96 25.59 -2.38 16.93
CA GLN A 96 25.00 -1.06 17.13
C GLN A 96 24.04 -0.66 15.99
N GLN A 97 24.41 -0.98 14.74
CA GLN A 97 23.57 -0.70 13.57
C GLN A 97 22.30 -1.56 13.54
N ARG A 98 22.37 -2.82 13.99
CA ARG A 98 21.19 -3.71 14.12
C ARG A 98 20.16 -3.13 15.08
N GLU A 99 20.60 -2.54 16.18
CA GLU A 99 19.68 -1.92 17.15
C GLU A 99 18.95 -0.72 16.54
N GLN A 100 19.67 0.14 15.81
CA GLN A 100 19.08 1.28 15.09
C GLN A 100 18.11 0.81 14.00
N PHE A 101 18.51 -0.21 13.22
CA PHE A 101 17.69 -0.79 12.17
C PHE A 101 16.40 -1.41 12.74
N SER A 102 16.49 -2.12 13.87
CA SER A 102 15.33 -2.65 14.58
C SER A 102 14.36 -1.55 15.02
N LYS A 103 14.87 -0.47 15.62
CA LYS A 103 14.05 0.70 16.02
C LYS A 103 13.37 1.36 14.82
N MET A 104 14.07 1.48 13.69
CA MET A 104 13.50 1.99 12.44
C MET A 104 12.35 1.10 11.94
N ARG A 105 12.54 -0.23 11.90
CA ARG A 105 11.49 -1.19 11.53
C ARG A 105 10.29 -1.14 12.48
N MET A 106 10.52 -1.00 13.78
CA MET A 106 9.43 -0.87 14.77
C MET A 106 8.62 0.41 14.58
N ARG A 107 9.25 1.55 14.26
CA ARG A 107 8.54 2.81 13.96
C ARG A 107 7.65 2.68 12.73
N MET A 108 8.16 2.05 11.67
CA MET A 108 7.35 1.76 10.47
C MET A 108 6.19 0.82 10.81
N ARG A 109 6.40 -0.21 11.64
CA ARG A 109 5.33 -1.12 12.11
C ARG A 109 4.34 -0.46 13.08
N GLY A 110 4.78 0.49 13.89
CA GLY A 110 3.98 1.22 14.88
C GLY A 110 3.11 2.31 14.26
N ALA A 111 3.64 3.06 13.29
CA ALA A 111 2.87 3.99 12.45
C ALA A 111 1.75 3.27 11.68
N ARG A 112 1.91 1.96 11.39
CA ARG A 112 0.84 1.14 10.83
C ARG A 112 -0.32 0.92 11.81
N ARG A 113 -0.12 0.93 13.13
CA ARG A 113 -1.18 0.70 14.16
C ARG A 113 -1.95 1.97 14.54
N HIS A 114 -1.33 3.15 14.49
CA HIS A 114 -1.94 4.45 14.74
C HIS A 114 -1.98 5.27 13.45
N GLY A 115 -2.90 4.96 12.55
CA GLY A 115 -3.29 5.93 11.52
C GLY A 115 -3.87 7.18 12.19
N PRO A 116 -3.91 8.34 11.51
CA PRO A 116 -4.54 9.53 12.06
C PRO A 116 -5.96 9.17 12.54
N PRO A 117 -6.39 9.68 13.71
CA PRO A 117 -7.74 9.45 14.20
C PRO A 117 -8.75 9.88 13.13
N PRO A 118 -9.87 9.15 12.96
CA PRO A 118 -10.91 9.58 12.03
C PRO A 118 -11.33 11.02 12.38
N PRO A 119 -11.60 11.87 11.38
CA PRO A 119 -12.07 13.23 11.64
C PRO A 119 -13.32 13.16 12.52
N PRO A 120 -13.45 14.04 13.54
CA PRO A 120 -14.68 14.10 14.33
C PRO A 120 -15.84 14.48 13.40
N PHE A 121 -16.93 13.72 13.50
CA PHE A 121 -18.22 14.07 12.89
C PHE A 121 -18.84 15.26 13.62
#